data_AF-A0A0B2PN43-F1
#
_entry.id   AF-A0A0B2PN43-F1
#
_cell.length_a   1.000
_cell.length_b   1.000
_cell.length_c   1.000
_cell.angle_alpha   90.00
_cell.angle_beta   90.00
_cell.angle_gamma   90.00
#
_symmetry.space_group_name_H-M   'P 1'
#
loop_
_entity.id
_entity.type
_entity.pdbx_description
1 polymer ?
#
loop_
_entity_poly.entity_id
_entity_poly.type
_entity_poly.pdbx_seq_one_letter_code
_entity_poly.pdbx_strand_id
1 'polypeptide(L)'
;MLLTPEDPKFSITSFKVVETKPHPKYDVTLEVHNPNSDVGILYNGKGHVSLSLRRQENIASGAYPTFRQDSHDTTTFGLTLTSSSKAVLPKEVEESVRNDKKKVSVTFSLAIHALAHMKMGLLRSGTMKFDVTCKVKLDTLAKTTHVLSQQCETKRH
;
A
#
# COMPACT_ATOMS: atom_id res chain seq x y z
N MET A 1 -31.28 -1.29 13.84
CA MET A 1 -29.83 -1.54 13.97
C MET A 1 -29.13 -0.65 12.96
N LEU A 2 -28.33 0.35 13.39
CA LEU A 2 -27.54 1.14 12.44
C LEU A 2 -26.42 0.21 11.93
N LEU A 3 -26.53 -0.25 10.69
CA LEU A 3 -25.45 -0.96 10.01
C LEU A 3 -24.30 0.03 9.85
N THR A 4 -23.26 -0.13 10.66
CA THR A 4 -22.02 0.63 10.51
C THR A 4 -21.21 -0.08 9.43
N PRO A 5 -20.90 0.58 8.30
CA PRO A 5 -20.11 -0.05 7.26
C PRO A 5 -18.77 -0.55 7.80
N GLU A 6 -18.34 -1.70 7.31
CA GLU A 6 -17.01 -2.23 7.55
C GLU A 6 -15.95 -1.46 6.75
N ASP A 7 -14.72 -1.50 7.25
CA ASP A 7 -13.58 -0.87 6.58
C ASP A 7 -13.04 -1.74 5.44
N PRO A 8 -12.55 -1.12 4.35
CA PRO A 8 -11.89 -1.84 3.28
C PRO A 8 -10.63 -2.56 3.77
N LYS A 9 -10.44 -3.79 3.28
CA LYS A 9 -9.30 -4.65 3.62
C LYS A 9 -8.23 -4.52 2.55
N PHE A 10 -6.99 -4.37 2.97
CA PHE A 10 -5.85 -4.16 2.08
C PHE A 10 -4.90 -5.35 2.14
N SER A 11 -4.29 -5.67 1.00
CA SER A 11 -3.18 -6.60 0.91
C SER A 11 -2.19 -6.13 -0.16
N ILE A 12 -0.92 -6.52 0.00
CA ILE A 12 0.14 -6.35 -0.99
C ILE A 12 0.30 -7.67 -1.74
N THR A 13 0.13 -7.64 -3.06
CA THR A 13 0.22 -8.82 -3.92
C THR A 13 1.55 -8.91 -4.67
N SER A 14 2.23 -7.76 -4.88
CA SER A 14 3.56 -7.70 -5.50
C SER A 14 4.35 -6.52 -4.96
N PHE A 15 5.67 -6.69 -4.85
CA PHE A 15 6.60 -5.65 -4.43
C PHE A 15 7.91 -5.78 -5.21
N LYS A 16 8.36 -4.69 -5.85
CA LYS A 16 9.57 -4.68 -6.69
C LYS A 16 10.38 -3.40 -6.47
N VAL A 17 11.70 -3.52 -6.48
CA VAL A 17 12.61 -2.38 -6.65
C VAL A 17 12.90 -2.26 -8.15
N VAL A 18 12.41 -1.20 -8.79
CA VAL A 18 12.51 -1.03 -10.25
C VAL A 18 13.64 -0.11 -10.68
N GLU A 19 14.08 0.77 -9.77
CA GLU A 19 15.25 1.63 -9.97
C GLU A 19 16.01 1.71 -8.65
N THR A 20 17.34 1.60 -8.69
CA THR A 20 18.18 1.66 -7.48
C THR A 20 18.92 2.98 -7.33
N LYS A 21 19.16 3.70 -8.44
CA LYS A 21 19.89 4.98 -8.50
C LYS A 21 19.51 5.74 -9.78
N PRO A 22 19.58 7.09 -9.78
CA PRO A 22 19.93 7.95 -8.66
C PRO A 22 18.77 8.18 -7.66
N HIS A 23 17.53 7.87 -8.06
CA HIS A 23 16.35 7.96 -7.21
C HIS A 23 15.71 6.58 -7.13
N PRO A 24 15.89 5.84 -6.03
CA PRO A 24 15.24 4.56 -5.87
C PRO A 24 13.74 4.63 -6.12
N LYS A 25 13.22 3.65 -6.87
CA LYS A 25 11.79 3.49 -7.16
C LYS A 25 11.33 2.10 -6.77
N TYR A 26 10.14 2.07 -6.19
CA TYR A 26 9.49 0.87 -5.71
C TYR A 26 8.12 0.76 -6.36
N ASP A 27 7.84 -0.37 -6.99
CA ASP A 27 6.50 -0.69 -7.48
C ASP A 27 5.83 -1.65 -6.50
N VAL A 28 4.67 -1.24 -5.99
CA VAL A 28 3.86 -2.02 -5.06
C VAL A 28 2.50 -2.26 -5.70
N THR A 29 2.06 -3.50 -5.77
CA THR A 29 0.69 -3.82 -6.20
C THR A 29 -0.15 -4.05 -4.97
N LEU A 30 -1.21 -3.26 -4.84
CA LEU A 30 -2.21 -3.40 -3.80
C LEU A 30 -3.44 -4.11 -4.34
N GLU A 31 -4.05 -4.90 -3.49
CA GLU A 31 -5.40 -5.39 -3.63
C GLU A 31 -6.23 -4.82 -2.47
N VAL A 32 -7.36 -4.21 -2.82
CA VAL A 32 -8.28 -3.59 -1.86
C VAL A 32 -9.61 -4.29 -2.01
N HIS A 33 -10.15 -4.83 -0.91
CA HIS A 33 -11.43 -5.52 -0.88
C HIS A 33 -12.43 -4.71 -0.05
N ASN A 34 -13.60 -4.44 -0.64
CA ASN A 34 -14.73 -3.86 0.06
C ASN A 34 -15.61 -4.99 0.64
N PRO A 35 -15.61 -5.23 1.96
CA PRO A 35 -16.39 -6.32 2.55
C PRO A 35 -17.90 -6.04 2.64
N ASN A 36 -18.35 -4.81 2.32
CA ASN A 36 -19.73 -4.40 2.52
C ASN A 36 -20.66 -4.92 1.41
N SER A 37 -21.85 -5.40 1.80
CA SER A 37 -22.88 -5.92 0.89
C SER A 37 -23.68 -4.85 0.14
N ASP A 38 -23.88 -3.69 0.76
CA ASP A 38 -24.78 -2.64 0.23
C ASP A 38 -24.12 -1.26 0.15
N VAL A 39 -22.81 -1.21 0.40
CA VAL A 39 -22.04 0.04 0.48
C VAL A 39 -20.95 0.03 -0.58
N GLY A 40 -20.96 1.00 -1.48
CA GLY A 40 -19.83 1.29 -2.36
C GLY A 40 -18.89 2.33 -1.76
N ILE A 41 -17.62 2.29 -2.13
CA ILE A 41 -16.56 3.20 -1.67
C ILE A 41 -15.98 3.97 -2.85
N LEU A 42 -15.90 5.28 -2.75
CA LEU A 42 -15.29 6.16 -3.76
C LEU A 42 -14.09 6.88 -3.19
N TYR A 43 -12.88 6.50 -3.63
CA TYR A 43 -11.62 7.11 -3.25
C TYR A 43 -11.32 8.30 -4.16
N ASN A 44 -10.97 9.45 -3.60
CA ASN A 44 -10.95 10.72 -4.35
C ASN A 44 -9.55 11.22 -4.78
N GLY A 45 -8.52 10.36 -4.77
CA GLY A 45 -7.20 10.63 -5.36
C GLY A 45 -6.32 11.66 -4.64
N LYS A 46 -6.82 12.27 -3.56
CA LYS A 46 -6.08 13.24 -2.73
C LYS A 46 -5.28 12.57 -1.62
N GLY A 47 -5.20 11.24 -1.65
CA GLY A 47 -4.46 10.46 -0.68
C GLY A 47 -2.96 10.39 -1.00
N HIS A 48 -2.17 9.98 -0.01
CA HIS A 48 -0.74 9.79 -0.17
C HIS A 48 -0.29 8.47 0.43
N VAL A 49 0.83 7.97 -0.08
CA VAL A 49 1.44 6.71 0.34
C VAL A 49 2.89 6.98 0.69
N SER A 50 3.35 6.45 1.82
CA SER A 50 4.76 6.45 2.18
C SER A 50 5.27 5.05 2.49
N LEU A 51 6.53 4.83 2.15
CA LEU A 51 7.24 3.58 2.40
C LEU A 51 8.35 3.85 3.42
N SER A 52 8.44 2.98 4.41
CA SER A 52 9.46 3.03 5.45
C SER A 52 10.11 1.67 5.64
N LEU A 53 11.32 1.69 6.19
CA LEU A 53 12.03 0.55 6.74
C LEU A 53 12.05 0.64 8.26
N ARG A 54 12.45 -0.43 8.95
CA ARG A 54 12.48 -0.47 10.42
C ARG A 54 13.26 0.68 11.07
N ARG A 55 14.29 1.20 10.39
CA ARG A 55 15.19 2.24 10.92
C ARG A 55 15.18 3.54 10.11
N GLN A 56 14.38 3.60 9.04
CA GLN A 56 14.39 4.73 8.11
C GLN A 56 12.95 5.01 7.69
N GLU A 57 12.44 6.15 8.13
CA GLU A 57 11.09 6.59 7.79
C GLU A 57 11.07 7.26 6.42
N ASN A 58 9.95 7.10 5.70
CA ASN A 58 9.64 7.82 4.46
C ASN A 58 10.76 7.75 3.40
N ILE A 59 11.30 6.55 3.17
CA ILE A 59 12.34 6.30 2.16
C ILE A 59 11.83 6.49 0.72
N ALA A 60 10.52 6.41 0.52
CA ALA A 60 9.86 6.72 -0.74
C ALA A 60 8.41 7.11 -0.49
N SER A 61 7.82 7.85 -1.44
CA SER A 61 6.42 8.25 -1.38
C SER A 61 5.77 8.29 -2.76
N GLY A 62 4.44 8.28 -2.79
CA GLY A 62 3.65 8.40 -4.01
C GLY A 62 2.22 8.85 -3.72
N ALA A 63 1.45 9.08 -4.77
CA ALA A 63 0.03 9.41 -4.67
C ALA A 63 -0.82 8.14 -4.53
N TYR A 64 -1.92 8.24 -3.80
CA TYR A 64 -2.94 7.19 -3.76
C TYR A 64 -4.02 7.48 -4.83
N PRO A 65 -4.39 6.51 -5.69
CA PRO A 65 -5.22 6.78 -6.85
C PRO A 65 -6.70 7.02 -6.52
N THR A 66 -7.41 7.58 -7.50
CA THR A 66 -8.88 7.62 -7.52
C THR A 66 -9.39 6.30 -8.10
N PHE A 67 -10.30 5.64 -7.40
CA PHE A 67 -11.05 4.50 -7.91
C PHE A 67 -12.36 4.31 -7.13
N ARG A 68 -13.25 3.50 -7.68
CA ARG A 68 -14.53 3.14 -7.08
C ARG A 68 -14.55 1.65 -6.83
N GLN A 69 -15.11 1.26 -5.70
CA GLN A 69 -15.47 -0.11 -5.38
C GLN A 69 -16.97 -0.19 -5.18
N ASP A 70 -17.63 -1.08 -5.90
CA ASP A 70 -19.00 -1.45 -5.59
C ASP A 70 -19.01 -2.42 -4.40
N SER A 71 -20.20 -2.84 -3.98
CA SER A 71 -20.37 -3.82 -2.90
C SER A 71 -19.63 -5.13 -3.21
N HIS A 72 -18.93 -5.69 -2.23
CA HIS A 72 -18.11 -6.91 -2.37
C HIS A 72 -17.02 -6.88 -3.45
N ASP A 73 -16.73 -5.71 -4.01
CA ASP A 73 -15.74 -5.57 -5.07
C ASP A 73 -14.30 -5.67 -4.53
N THR A 74 -13.41 -6.17 -5.38
CA THR A 74 -11.97 -6.24 -5.14
C THR A 74 -11.24 -5.56 -6.29
N THR A 75 -10.47 -4.52 -5.96
CA THR A 75 -9.72 -3.74 -6.95
C THR A 75 -8.22 -3.95 -6.73
N THR A 76 -7.52 -4.31 -7.80
CA THR A 76 -6.06 -4.45 -7.82
C THR A 76 -5.43 -3.32 -8.63
N PHE A 77 -4.44 -2.61 -8.09
CA PHE A 77 -3.74 -1.55 -8.79
C PHE A 77 -2.27 -1.41 -8.35
N GLY A 78 -1.46 -0.84 -9.23
CA GLY A 78 -0.05 -0.53 -8.97
C GLY A 78 0.14 0.87 -8.37
N LEU A 79 1.12 0.98 -7.49
CA LEU A 79 1.65 2.22 -6.93
C LEU A 79 3.14 2.30 -7.23
N THR A 80 3.59 3.41 -7.79
CA THR A 80 5.02 3.72 -7.94
C THR A 80 5.42 4.73 -6.87
N LEU A 81 6.32 4.32 -5.99
CA LEU A 81 6.85 5.14 -4.90
C LEU A 81 8.27 5.56 -5.24
N THR A 82 8.55 6.85 -5.17
CA THR A 82 9.85 7.42 -5.54
C THR A 82 10.52 8.04 -4.32
N SER A 83 11.83 7.82 -4.18
CA SER A 83 12.64 8.54 -3.19
C SER A 83 12.65 10.04 -3.48
N SER A 84 12.39 10.86 -2.46
CA SER A 84 12.32 12.33 -2.57
C SER A 84 13.68 13.01 -2.73
N SER A 85 14.77 12.33 -2.39
CA SER A 85 16.13 12.83 -2.57
C SER A 85 16.96 11.85 -3.40
N LYS A 86 18.13 12.30 -3.88
CA LYS A 86 19.23 11.42 -4.31
C LYS A 86 19.67 10.60 -3.09
N ALA A 87 18.85 9.63 -2.73
CA ALA A 87 19.07 8.75 -1.61
C ALA A 87 19.83 7.54 -2.12
N VAL A 88 20.90 7.19 -1.40
CA VAL A 88 21.50 5.87 -1.57
C VAL A 88 20.45 4.86 -1.14
N LEU A 89 20.25 3.83 -1.96
CA LEU A 89 19.41 2.69 -1.62
C LEU A 89 19.80 2.18 -0.22
N PRO A 90 18.85 1.99 0.71
CA PRO A 90 19.19 1.52 2.05
C PRO A 90 19.99 0.21 2.00
N LYS A 91 21.02 0.06 2.84
CA LYS A 91 21.96 -1.07 2.76
C LYS A 91 21.25 -2.44 2.76
N GLU A 92 20.25 -2.61 3.61
CA GLU A 92 19.47 -3.87 3.68
C GLU A 92 18.67 -4.15 2.39
N VAL A 93 18.19 -3.10 1.72
CA VAL A 93 17.50 -3.21 0.42
C VAL A 93 18.53 -3.53 -0.66
N GLU A 94 19.68 -2.86 -0.67
CA GLU A 94 20.77 -3.11 -1.61
C GLU A 94 21.31 -4.54 -1.51
N GLU A 95 21.52 -5.05 -0.29
CA GLU A 95 21.92 -6.43 -0.04
C GLU A 95 20.87 -7.42 -0.56
N SER A 96 19.59 -7.14 -0.35
CA SER A 96 18.48 -7.98 -0.83
C SER A 96 18.31 -7.97 -2.34
N VAL A 97 18.54 -6.84 -3.00
CA VAL A 97 18.51 -6.73 -4.46
C VAL A 97 19.71 -7.45 -5.11
N ARG A 98 20.91 -7.34 -4.53
CA ARG A 98 22.14 -7.88 -5.11
C ARG A 98 22.35 -9.37 -4.88
N ASN A 99 21.79 -9.94 -3.82
CA ASN A 99 22.07 -11.32 -3.42
C ASN A 99 21.05 -12.30 -4.00
N ASP A 100 21.40 -12.90 -5.14
CA ASP A 100 20.60 -13.94 -5.81
C ASP A 100 20.82 -15.35 -5.21
N LYS A 101 21.99 -15.60 -4.61
CA LYS A 101 22.35 -16.91 -4.03
C LYS A 101 21.79 -17.13 -2.62
N LYS A 102 21.74 -16.08 -1.80
CA LYS A 102 21.21 -16.14 -0.43
C LYS A 102 20.10 -15.10 -0.29
N LYS A 103 18.87 -15.59 -0.05
CA LYS A 103 17.71 -14.73 0.20
C LYS A 103 17.96 -13.88 1.45
N VAL A 104 17.97 -12.55 1.27
CA VAL A 104 18.04 -11.58 2.37
C VAL A 104 16.65 -10.97 2.52
N SER A 105 15.94 -11.38 3.58
CA SER A 105 14.58 -10.90 3.82
C SER A 105 14.57 -9.46 4.29
N VAL A 106 13.66 -8.65 3.78
CA VAL A 106 13.48 -7.25 4.17
C VAL A 106 12.05 -7.02 4.64
N THR A 107 11.88 -6.20 5.68
CA THR A 107 10.56 -5.82 6.17
C THR A 107 10.31 -4.34 5.93
N PHE A 108 9.24 -4.03 5.21
CA PHE A 108 8.78 -2.67 4.95
C PHE A 108 7.52 -2.36 5.75
N SER A 109 7.31 -1.07 5.99
CA SER A 109 6.04 -0.51 6.46
C SER A 109 5.51 0.43 5.38
N LEU A 110 4.33 0.13 4.85
CA LEU A 110 3.60 0.99 3.92
C LEU A 110 2.50 1.71 4.68
N ALA A 111 2.53 3.03 4.69
CA ALA A 111 1.46 3.86 5.25
C ALA A 111 0.66 4.48 4.09
N ILE A 112 -0.66 4.38 4.15
CA ILE A 112 -1.58 4.94 3.15
C ILE A 112 -2.56 5.84 3.89
N HIS A 113 -2.66 7.09 3.44
CA HIS A 113 -3.69 8.02 3.86
C HIS A 113 -4.64 8.22 2.69
N ALA A 114 -5.83 7.64 2.77
CA ALA A 114 -6.84 7.73 1.72
C ALA A 114 -8.04 8.55 2.17
N LEU A 115 -8.61 9.31 1.25
CA LEU A 115 -9.84 10.06 1.44
C LEU A 115 -10.93 9.42 0.56
N ALA A 116 -12.07 9.09 1.16
CA ALA A 116 -13.14 8.43 0.43
C ALA A 116 -14.53 8.80 0.92
N HIS A 117 -15.53 8.47 0.11
CA HIS A 117 -16.95 8.56 0.44
C HIS A 117 -17.58 7.17 0.37
N MET A 118 -18.45 6.87 1.32
CA MET A 118 -19.29 5.67 1.30
C MET A 118 -20.68 6.02 0.77
N LYS A 119 -21.24 5.14 -0.05
CA LYS A 119 -22.57 5.28 -0.64
C LYS A 119 -23.40 4.04 -0.38
N MET A 120 -24.56 4.21 0.26
CA MET A 120 -25.54 3.16 0.52
C MET A 120 -26.87 3.57 -0.11
N GLY A 121 -27.21 2.96 -1.25
CA GLY A 121 -28.36 3.41 -2.06
C GLY A 121 -28.24 4.88 -2.49
N LEU A 122 -29.19 5.71 -2.07
CA LEU A 122 -29.19 7.17 -2.31
C LEU A 122 -28.43 7.97 -1.24
N LEU A 123 -28.12 7.35 -0.09
CA LEU A 123 -27.42 8.00 1.01
C LEU A 123 -25.91 8.04 0.71
N ARG A 124 -25.28 9.20 0.96
CA ARG A 124 -23.84 9.41 0.82
C ARG A 124 -23.27 9.92 2.14
N SER A 125 -22.14 9.37 2.56
CA SER A 125 -21.39 9.90 3.70
C SER A 125 -20.69 11.21 3.34
N GLY A 126 -20.27 11.95 4.39
CA GLY A 126 -19.20 12.94 4.24
C GLY A 126 -17.87 12.29 3.82
N THR A 127 -16.85 13.12 3.59
CA THR A 127 -15.48 12.64 3.34
C THR A 127 -14.95 11.96 4.61
N MET A 128 -14.59 10.68 4.50
CA MET A 128 -13.94 9.90 5.55
C MET A 128 -12.45 9.80 5.28
N LYS A 129 -11.65 9.65 6.35
CA LYS A 129 -10.22 9.37 6.23
C LYS A 129 -9.95 7.92 6.62
N PHE A 130 -9.16 7.25 5.80
CA PHE A 130 -8.67 5.90 6.05
C PHE A 130 -7.16 5.94 6.17
N ASP A 131 -6.66 5.65 7.36
CA ASP A 131 -5.24 5.47 7.62
C ASP A 131 -4.96 3.96 7.64
N VAL A 132 -4.18 3.49 6.66
CA VAL A 132 -3.83 2.08 6.51
C VAL A 132 -2.35 1.90 6.76
N THR A 133 -1.99 0.92 7.59
CA THR A 133 -0.60 0.52 7.80
C THR A 133 -0.44 -0.94 7.44
N CYS A 134 0.41 -1.23 6.45
CA CYS A 134 0.80 -2.58 6.07
C CYS A 134 2.26 -2.86 6.44
N LYS A 135 2.50 -3.80 7.36
CA LYS A 135 3.83 -4.36 7.62
C LYS A 135 4.01 -5.58 6.73
N VAL A 136 4.96 -5.54 5.80
CA VAL A 136 5.19 -6.62 4.83
C VAL A 136 6.63 -7.12 4.94
N LYS A 137 6.78 -8.44 5.06
CA LYS A 137 8.07 -9.12 5.02
C LYS A 137 8.21 -9.83 3.69
N LEU A 138 9.29 -9.53 2.98
CA LEU A 138 9.64 -10.10 1.69
C LEU A 138 10.83 -11.05 1.86
N ASP A 139 10.89 -12.11 1.06
CA ASP A 139 11.98 -13.09 1.13
C ASP A 139 13.29 -12.58 0.52
N THR A 140 13.20 -11.87 -0.60
CA THR A 140 14.28 -11.21 -1.32
C THR A 140 13.71 -10.07 -2.17
N LEU A 141 14.57 -9.17 -2.65
CA LEU A 141 14.26 -8.13 -3.63
C LEU A 141 15.02 -8.32 -4.95
N ALA A 142 15.59 -9.50 -5.15
CA ALA A 142 16.17 -9.94 -6.42
C ALA A 142 15.08 -10.20 -7.48
N LYS A 143 15.39 -10.94 -8.56
CA LYS A 143 14.49 -11.12 -9.72
C LYS A 143 13.05 -11.54 -9.39
N THR A 144 12.86 -12.35 -8.35
CA THR A 144 11.54 -12.83 -7.94
C THR A 144 11.36 -12.61 -6.45
N THR A 145 10.43 -11.72 -6.11
CA THR A 145 10.07 -11.36 -4.75
C THR A 145 8.80 -12.09 -4.33
N HIS A 146 8.80 -12.68 -3.14
CA HIS A 146 7.62 -13.28 -2.52
C HIS A 146 7.29 -12.61 -1.18
N VAL A 147 6.00 -12.39 -0.95
CA VAL A 147 5.49 -11.95 0.35
C VAL A 147 5.50 -13.15 1.31
N LEU A 148 6.38 -13.12 2.31
CA LEU A 148 6.45 -14.15 3.36
C LEU A 148 5.35 -13.98 4.39
N SER A 149 5.06 -12.73 4.76
CA SER A 149 4.02 -12.39 5.72
C SER A 149 3.62 -10.94 5.54
N GLN A 150 2.36 -10.63 5.79
CA GLN A 150 1.90 -9.26 5.86
C GLN A 150 0.79 -9.10 6.89
N GLN A 151 0.70 -7.91 7.46
CA GLN A 151 -0.41 -7.48 8.31
C GLN A 151 -0.77 -6.06 7.93
N CYS A 152 -2.00 -5.87 7.46
CA CYS A 152 -2.55 -4.58 7.11
C CYS A 152 -3.69 -4.23 8.08
N GLU A 153 -3.62 -3.04 8.66
CA GLU A 153 -4.62 -2.51 9.58
C GLU A 153 -5.17 -1.20 9.00
N THR A 154 -6.49 -1.07 8.97
CA THR A 154 -7.18 0.13 8.52
C THR A 154 -7.85 0.80 9.72
N LYS A 155 -7.63 2.10 9.87
CA LYS A 155 -8.31 2.94 10.86
C LYS A 155 -9.11 4.03 10.15
N ARG A 156 -10.43 4.02 10.36
CA ARG A 156 -11.34 5.04 9.86
C ARG A 156 -11.53 6.18 10.88
N HIS A 157 -11.57 7.41 10.38
CA HIS A 157 -11.81 8.64 11.14
C HIS A 157 -13.00 9.44 10.59
#